data_AF-A0A959Y6H0-F1
#
_entry.id   AF-A0A959Y6H0-F1
#
_cell.length_a   1.000
_cell.length_b   1.000
_cell.length_c   1.000
_cell.angle_alpha   90.00
_cell.angle_beta   90.00
_cell.angle_gamma   90.00
#
_symmetry.space_group_name_H-M   'P 1'
#
loop_
_entity.id
_entity.type
_entity.pdbx_description
1 polymer ?
#
loop_
_entity_poly.entity_id
_entity_poly.type
_entity_poly.pdbx_seq_one_letter_code
_entity_poly.pdbx_strand_id
1 'polypeptide(L)' 'FPLPADQLLTVTLREAAPISLLTWTAASGRSMEIPFVQQQDRLQLDVSGIPSGTYWVLVEQAGRRYRARVLVAH' A
#
# COMPACT_ATOMS: atom_id res chain seq x y z
N PHE A 1 8.74 -18.24 15.40
CA PHE A 1 7.31 -17.89 15.40
C PHE A 1 7.20 -16.52 14.73
N PRO A 2 6.83 -16.37 13.45
CA PRO A 2 6.63 -15.04 12.92
C PRO A 2 5.32 -14.49 13.49
N LEU A 3 5.35 -13.20 13.84
CA LEU A 3 4.30 -12.52 14.58
C LEU A 3 3.07 -12.32 13.69
N PRO A 4 1.84 -12.31 14.24
CA PRO A 4 0.62 -12.00 13.48
C PRO A 4 0.53 -10.54 12.97
N ALA A 5 1.63 -9.76 13.02
CA ALA A 5 1.74 -8.39 12.57
C ALA A 5 2.24 -8.24 11.11
N ASP A 6 2.68 -9.33 10.47
CA ASP A 6 3.43 -9.30 9.19
C ASP A 6 2.55 -9.04 7.94
N GLN A 7 1.29 -8.61 8.10
CA GLN A 7 0.31 -8.61 7.01
C GLN A 7 -0.52 -7.34 6.86
N LEU A 8 -0.51 -6.41 7.83
CA LEU A 8 -1.31 -5.18 7.74
C LEU A 8 -0.45 -3.93 7.82
N LEU A 9 -0.28 -3.24 6.70
CA LEU A 9 0.38 -1.95 6.65
C LEU A 9 -0.65 -0.83 6.81
N THR A 10 -0.49 0.01 7.84
CA THR A 10 -1.32 1.21 8.02
C THR A 10 -0.58 2.42 7.47
N VAL A 11 -1.21 3.12 6.52
CA VAL A 11 -0.74 4.38 5.94
C VAL A 11 -1.67 5.49 6.40
N THR A 12 -1.12 6.53 7.01
CA THR A 12 -1.86 7.75 7.33
C THR A 12 -1.77 8.73 6.16
N LEU A 13 -2.93 9.07 5.60
CA LEU A 13 -3.10 10.05 4.55
C LEU A 13 -3.15 11.44 5.16
N ARG A 14 -2.68 12.45 4.42
CA ARG A 14 -2.75 13.84 4.87
C ARG A 14 -4.18 14.41 4.85
N GLU A 15 -5.03 13.85 4.00
CA GLU A 15 -6.40 14.30 3.79
C GLU A 15 -7.32 13.05 3.80
N ALA A 16 -8.53 13.18 4.33
CA ALA A 16 -9.54 12.13 4.35
C ALA A 16 -10.39 12.14 3.07
N ALA A 17 -9.74 12.12 1.91
CA ALA A 17 -10.40 12.05 0.60
C ALA A 17 -10.44 10.60 0.08
N PRO A 18 -11.43 10.21 -0.74
CA PRO A 18 -11.53 8.85 -1.25
C PRO A 18 -10.36 8.52 -2.17
N ILE A 19 -9.81 7.31 -2.01
CA ILE A 19 -8.81 6.75 -2.93
C ILE A 19 -9.51 6.22 -4.18
N SER A 20 -9.08 6.68 -5.36
CA SER A 20 -9.55 6.19 -6.66
C SER A 20 -8.65 5.11 -7.23
N LEU A 21 -7.37 5.06 -6.82
CA LEU A 21 -6.40 4.09 -7.30
C LEU A 21 -5.36 3.77 -6.23
N LEU A 22 -5.03 2.50 -6.09
CA LEU A 22 -3.89 2.02 -5.33
C LEU A 22 -3.20 0.91 -6.10
N THR A 23 -1.99 1.15 -6.57
CA THR A 23 -1.22 0.18 -7.33
C THR A 23 0.19 0.06 -6.76
N TRP A 24 0.65 -1.17 -6.60
CA TRP A 24 2.00 -1.47 -6.18
C TRP A 24 2.79 -2.01 -7.37
N THR A 25 3.97 -1.47 -7.62
CA THR A 25 4.85 -1.90 -8.71
C THR A 25 6.16 -2.37 -8.12
N ALA A 26 6.47 -3.66 -8.30
CA ALA A 26 7.75 -4.23 -7.91
C ALA A 26 8.91 -3.60 -8.71
N ALA A 27 10.13 -3.71 -8.19
CA ALA A 27 11.33 -3.28 -8.92
C ALA A 27 11.49 -3.96 -10.30
N SER A 28 10.91 -5.15 -10.48
CA SER A 28 10.84 -5.86 -11.77
C SER A 28 9.87 -5.23 -12.79
N GLY A 29 9.11 -4.19 -12.40
CA GLY A 29 8.08 -3.57 -13.22
C GLY A 29 6.72 -4.26 -13.15
N ARG A 30 6.58 -5.35 -12.40
CA ARG A 30 5.30 -6.04 -12.21
C ARG A 30 4.40 -5.21 -11.29
N SER A 31 3.24 -4.82 -11.82
CA SER A 31 2.18 -4.18 -11.02
C SER A 31 1.27 -5.22 -10.36
N MET A 32 0.80 -4.89 -9.17
CA MET A 32 -0.13 -5.68 -8.38
C MET A 32 -1.09 -4.75 -7.66
N GLU A 33 -2.35 -5.17 -7.58
CA GLU A 33 -3.36 -4.52 -6.76
C GLU A 33 -3.34 -5.18 -5.39
N ILE A 34 -3.37 -4.35 -4.35
CA ILE A 34 -3.35 -4.80 -2.97
C ILE A 34 -4.70 -4.47 -2.35
N PRO A 35 -5.40 -5.45 -1.73
CA PRO A 35 -6.62 -5.19 -1.00
C PRO A 35 -6.40 -4.13 0.06
N PHE A 36 -7.30 -3.16 0.13
CA PHE A 36 -7.21 -2.08 1.09
C PHE A 36 -8.56 -1.71 1.66
N VAL A 37 -8.53 -1.23 2.90
CA VAL A 37 -9.68 -0.63 3.58
C VAL A 37 -9.29 0.79 3.96
N GLN A 38 -10.07 1.76 3.49
CA GLN A 38 -9.92 3.16 3.91
C GLN A 38 -10.90 3.47 5.04
N GLN A 39 -10.38 4.02 6.13
CA GLN A 39 -11.14 4.56 7.25
C GLN A 39 -10.68 6.00 7.50
N GLN A 40 -11.46 6.98 7.04
CA GLN A 40 -11.13 8.41 7.15
C GLN A 40 -9.77 8.75 6.51
N ASP A 41 -8.79 9.16 7.33
CA ASP A 41 -7.42 9.49 6.97
C ASP A 41 -6.48 8.29 7.06
N ARG A 42 -6.98 7.09 7.37
CA ARG A 42 -6.17 5.86 7.47
C ARG A 42 -6.49 4.90 6.34
N LEU A 43 -5.45 4.32 5.80
CA LEU A 43 -5.49 3.27 4.81
C LEU A 43 -4.83 2.02 5.38
N GLN A 44 -5.59 0.94 5.51
CA GLN A 44 -5.06 -0.37 5.89
C GLN A 44 -4.90 -1.21 4.65
N LEU A 45 -3.69 -1.71 4.43
CA LEU A 45 -3.32 -2.56 3.30
C LEU A 45 -3.01 -3.96 3.81
N ASP A 46 -3.60 -4.95 3.17
CA ASP A 46 -3.24 -6.35 3.42
C ASP A 46 -2.08 -6.76 2.50
N VAL A 47 -0.88 -6.81 3.06
CA VAL A 47 0.35 -7.23 2.36
C VAL A 47 0.66 -8.71 2.56
N SER A 48 -0.30 -9.49 3.03
CA SER A 48 -0.16 -10.95 3.09
C SER A 48 0.11 -11.53 1.70
N GLY A 49 1.15 -12.37 1.60
CA GLY A 49 1.54 -12.99 0.34
C GLY A 49 2.29 -12.07 -0.64
N ILE A 50 2.56 -10.82 -0.28
CA ILE A 50 3.47 -9.95 -1.05
C ILE A 50 4.91 -10.40 -0.77
N PRO A 51 5.68 -10.77 -1.82
CA PRO A 51 7.08 -11.18 -1.64
C PRO A 51 7.93 -10.09 -0.99
N SER A 52 8.95 -10.49 -0.23
CA SER A 52 9.97 -9.54 0.24
C SER A 52 10.62 -8.82 -0.94
N GLY A 53 10.70 -7.51 -0.89
CA GLY A 53 11.20 -6.70 -1.98
C GLY A 53 10.89 -5.22 -1.84
N THR A 54 11.42 -4.43 -2.78
CA THR A 54 11.12 -3.00 -2.86
C THR A 54 10.02 -2.74 -3.88
N TYR A 55 9.02 -1.99 -3.45
CA TYR A 55 7.83 -1.66 -4.23
C TYR A 55 7.65 -0.15 -4.33
N TRP A 56 7.15 0.30 -5.46
CA TRP A 56 6.61 1.63 -5.65
C TRP A 56 5.11 1.59 -5.49
N VAL A 57 4.60 2.33 -4.53
CA VAL A 57 3.17 2.49 -4.28
C VAL A 57 2.71 3.77 -4.94
N LEU A 58 1.72 3.67 -5.82
CA LEU A 58 1.01 4.79 -6.41
C LEU A 58 -0.37 4.86 -5.77
N VAL A 59 -0.69 6.00 -5.16
CA VAL A 59 -2.01 6.30 -4.58
C VAL A 59 -2.59 7.47 -5.35
N GLU A 60 -3.81 7.34 -5.86
CA GLU A 60 -4.58 8.46 -6.40
C GLU A 60 -5.72 8.80 -5.46
N GLN A 61 -5.81 10.08 -5.07
CA GLN A 61 -6.79 10.58 -4.11
C GLN A 61 -7.26 11.96 -4.58
N ALA A 62 -8.58 12.11 -4.79
CA ALA A 62 -9.18 13.35 -5.31
C ALA A 62 -8.47 13.91 -6.56
N GLY A 63 -8.02 13.04 -7.47
CA GLY A 63 -7.31 13.42 -8.69
C GLY A 63 -5.83 13.78 -8.50
N ARG A 64 -5.30 13.73 -7.27
CA ARG A 64 -3.87 13.89 -6.98
C ARG A 64 -3.19 12.54 -6.87
N ARG A 65 -2.00 12.41 -7.45
CA ARG A 65 -1.19 11.19 -7.40
C ARG A 65 -0.03 11.35 -6.43
N TYR A 66 0.12 10.38 -5.55
CA TYR A 66 1.19 10.26 -4.59
C TYR A 66 1.97 9.00 -4.89
N ARG A 67 3.30 9.07 -4.86
CA ARG A 67 4.17 7.92 -5.03
C ARG A 67 5.07 7.76 -3.81
N ALA A 68 5.11 6.56 -3.26
CA ALA A 68 5.97 6.21 -2.13
C ALA A 68 6.77 4.93 -2.45
N ARG A 69 7.91 4.76 -1.80
CA ARG A 69 8.69 3.52 -1.86
C ARG A 69 8.49 2.75 -0.57
N VAL A 70 8.12 1.48 -0.68
CA VAL A 70 7.91 0.58 0.46
C VAL A 70 8.86 -0.61 0.33
N LEU A 71 9.52 -0.95 1.44
CA LEU A 71 10.28 -2.18 1.57
C LEU A 71 9.42 -3.17 2.33
N VAL A 72 9.12 -4.30 1.69
CA VAL A 72 8.49 -5.45 2.33
C VAL A 72 9.61 -6.41 2.72
N ALA A 73 9.68 -6.78 3.99
CA ALA A 73 10.62 -7.75 4.53
C ALA A 73 9.88 -8.60 5.56
N HIS A 74 9.92 -9.92 5.38
CA HIS A 74 9.40 -10.96 6.28
C HIS A 74 10.55 -11.65 7.00
#